data_AF-A0AAD7E098-F1
#
_entry.id   AF-A0AAD7E098-F1
#
_cell.length_a   1.000
_cell.length_b   1.000
_cell.length_c   1.000
_cell.angle_alpha   90.00
_cell.angle_beta   90.00
_cell.angle_gamma   90.00
#
_symmetry.space_group_name_H-M   'P 1'
#
loop_
_entity.id
_entity.type
_entity.pdbx_description
1 polymer ?
#
loop_
_entity_poly.entity_id
_entity_poly.type
_entity_poly.pdbx_seq_one_letter_code
_entity_poly.pdbx_strand_id
1 'polypeptide(L)'
;AADPATLCPFCDEQLPASPSTELLQLRTRMEAISTPDPLPENSGHRRPASIVQVQGYCEQHRMERNVLPLAVAENWPFQPAFDALFDRVIALGPLLTALREELENSSFFRESKAHYTPAPSLPGAQPMSMTQMLSVGHQYSSSERLRAQSAGYYGEIGYQIIMVALRFMFPDGSDLELYEPLPYNVVLPEVLLPETVVRLVQEDLKITPRAAKLVINDSYTFGVTRHP
;
A
#
# COMPACT_ATOMS: atom_id res chain seq x y z
N ALA A 1 -6.31 3.97 36.71
CA ALA A 1 -5.47 3.05 35.91
C ALA A 1 -6.37 2.40 34.88
N ALA A 2 -5.92 2.31 33.62
CA ALA A 2 -6.63 1.52 32.61
C ALA A 2 -6.55 0.04 32.99
N ASP A 3 -7.55 -0.76 32.58
CA ASP A 3 -7.50 -2.21 32.78
C ASP A 3 -6.32 -2.78 31.96
N PRO A 4 -5.30 -3.40 32.60
CA PRO A 4 -4.15 -3.96 31.91
C PRO A 4 -4.51 -5.01 30.87
N ALA A 5 -5.69 -5.64 30.99
CA ALA A 5 -6.19 -6.58 30.00
C ALA A 5 -6.58 -5.92 28.67
N THR A 6 -6.81 -4.60 28.68
CA THR A 6 -7.22 -3.81 27.50
C THR A 6 -6.06 -3.14 26.78
N LEU A 7 -4.85 -3.17 27.35
CA LEU A 7 -3.65 -2.57 26.78
C LEU A 7 -2.68 -3.65 26.26
N CYS A 8 -1.95 -3.30 25.21
CA CYS A 8 -0.88 -4.12 24.66
C CYS A 8 0.28 -4.14 25.66
N PRO A 9 0.81 -5.31 26.03
CA PRO A 9 1.91 -5.41 26.99
C PRO A 9 3.25 -4.88 26.45
N PHE A 10 3.36 -4.47 25.18
CA PHE A 10 4.64 -4.05 24.58
C PHE A 10 4.65 -2.62 24.05
N CYS A 11 3.52 -2.12 23.53
CA CYS A 11 3.42 -0.76 22.97
C CYS A 11 2.41 0.12 23.71
N ASP A 12 1.76 -0.40 24.74
CA ASP A 12 0.80 0.30 25.61
C ASP A 12 -0.48 0.82 24.91
N GLU A 13 -0.63 0.56 23.61
CA GLU A 13 -1.86 0.88 22.88
C GLU A 13 -3.01 -0.06 23.25
N GLN A 14 -4.24 0.37 23.00
CA GLN A 14 -5.41 -0.47 23.22
C GLN A 14 -5.40 -1.71 22.31
N LEU A 15 -5.82 -2.85 22.88
CA LEU A 15 -6.07 -4.09 22.16
C LEU A 15 -7.46 -4.08 21.50
N PRO A 16 -7.71 -4.93 20.48
CA PRO A 16 -9.05 -5.14 19.95
C PRO A 16 -9.98 -5.69 21.05
N ALA A 17 -11.24 -5.27 21.05
CA ALA A 17 -12.25 -5.73 22.01
C ALA A 17 -12.53 -7.24 21.90
N SER A 18 -12.27 -7.84 20.73
CA SER A 18 -12.43 -9.27 20.47
C SER A 18 -11.23 -9.76 19.67
N PRO A 19 -10.10 -10.08 20.34
CA PRO A 19 -8.87 -10.52 19.68
C PRO A 19 -9.08 -11.86 18.98
N SER A 20 -8.47 -12.03 17.81
CA SER A 20 -8.49 -13.29 17.09
C SER A 20 -7.70 -14.38 17.82
N THR A 21 -7.96 -15.65 17.47
CA THR A 21 -7.16 -16.78 17.95
C THR A 21 -5.68 -16.62 17.60
N GLU A 22 -5.37 -16.10 16.41
CA GLU A 22 -4.01 -15.85 15.96
C GLU A 22 -3.31 -14.80 16.84
N LEU A 23 -3.99 -13.70 17.15
CA LEU A 23 -3.44 -12.66 18.01
C LEU A 23 -3.17 -13.16 19.43
N LEU A 24 -4.08 -13.98 19.97
CA LEU A 24 -3.89 -14.62 21.28
C LEU A 24 -2.67 -15.56 21.27
N GLN A 25 -2.48 -16.34 20.21
CA GLN A 25 -1.30 -17.21 20.06
C GLN A 25 0.00 -16.42 19.92
N LEU A 26 -0.02 -15.31 19.17
CA LEU A 26 1.12 -14.38 19.07
C LEU A 26 1.45 -13.81 20.45
N ARG A 27 0.44 -13.36 21.21
CA ARG A 27 0.61 -12.84 22.57
C ARG A 27 1.35 -13.84 23.46
N THR A 28 0.88 -15.08 23.54
CA THR A 28 1.52 -16.13 24.36
C THR A 28 2.99 -16.34 23.97
N ARG A 29 3.29 -16.36 22.66
CA ARG A 29 4.68 -16.50 22.18
C ARG A 29 5.57 -15.33 22.60
N MET A 30 5.05 -14.10 22.51
CA MET A 30 5.81 -12.89 22.85
C MET A 30 6.00 -12.73 24.36
N GLU A 31 5.00 -13.11 25.16
CA GLU A 31 5.09 -13.10 26.62
C GLU A 31 6.16 -14.08 27.13
N ALA A 32 6.32 -15.24 26.46
CA ALA A 32 7.33 -16.25 26.82
C ALA A 32 8.78 -15.79 26.62
N ILE A 33 9.04 -14.81 25.75
CA ILE A 33 10.39 -14.30 25.44
C ILE A 33 10.64 -12.89 25.99
N SER A 34 9.75 -12.39 26.85
CA SER A 34 9.82 -11.05 27.46
C SER A 34 9.73 -11.12 28.98
N THR A 35 10.17 -10.07 29.66
CA THR A 35 10.14 -9.97 31.12
C THR A 35 9.13 -8.92 31.58
N PRO A 36 8.39 -9.14 32.70
CA PRO A 36 7.52 -8.10 33.28
C PRO A 36 8.31 -6.81 33.58
N ASP A 37 7.72 -5.67 33.20
CA ASP A 37 8.29 -4.33 33.40
C ASP A 37 7.15 -3.32 33.61
N PRO A 38 6.36 -3.45 34.69
CA PRO A 38 5.09 -2.75 34.83
C PRO A 38 5.26 -1.22 34.85
N LEU A 39 4.42 -0.52 34.09
CA LEU A 39 4.35 0.94 34.05
C LEU A 39 3.16 1.46 34.87
N PRO A 40 3.17 2.72 35.34
CA PRO A 40 2.06 3.30 36.10
C PRO A 40 0.70 3.24 35.38
N GLU A 41 0.71 3.40 34.05
CA GLU A 41 -0.50 3.39 33.21
C GLU A 41 -0.85 2.00 32.67
N ASN A 42 0.13 1.09 32.62
CA ASN A 42 -0.01 -0.28 32.15
C ASN A 42 0.76 -1.25 33.07
N SER A 43 0.09 -1.77 34.10
CA SER A 43 0.72 -2.73 35.01
C SER A 43 0.99 -4.10 34.35
N GLY A 44 0.49 -4.32 33.13
CA GLY A 44 0.77 -5.50 32.32
C GLY A 44 1.96 -5.33 31.37
N HIS A 45 2.64 -4.17 31.38
CA HIS A 45 3.77 -3.90 30.49
C HIS A 45 4.92 -4.90 30.68
N ARG A 46 5.55 -5.26 29.55
CA ARG A 46 6.63 -6.22 29.46
C ARG A 46 7.72 -5.68 28.55
N ARG A 47 8.96 -5.90 28.95
CA ARG A 47 10.15 -5.55 28.18
C ARG A 47 10.59 -6.73 27.31
N PRO A 48 10.52 -6.64 25.98
CA PRO A 48 11.15 -7.61 25.09
C PRO A 48 12.66 -7.36 24.99
N ALA A 49 13.42 -8.37 24.55
CA ALA A 49 14.86 -8.19 24.30
C ALA A 49 15.12 -7.29 23.07
N SER A 50 14.21 -7.29 22.10
CA SER A 50 14.22 -6.38 20.96
C SER A 50 12.80 -6.07 20.49
N ILE A 51 12.56 -4.83 20.06
CA ILE A 51 11.27 -4.40 19.49
C ILE A 51 10.88 -5.24 18.26
N VAL A 52 11.88 -5.69 17.49
CA VAL A 52 11.67 -6.51 16.28
C VAL A 52 10.99 -7.83 16.62
N GLN A 53 11.25 -8.40 17.80
CA GLN A 53 10.63 -9.66 18.20
C GLN A 53 9.11 -9.53 18.36
N VAL A 54 8.65 -8.40 18.89
CA VAL A 54 7.23 -8.15 19.18
C VAL A 54 6.50 -7.37 18.09
N GLN A 55 7.22 -6.91 17.06
CA GLN A 55 6.68 -6.06 16.00
C GLN A 55 5.47 -6.69 15.31
N GLY A 56 5.56 -7.96 14.90
CA GLY A 56 4.44 -8.64 14.23
C GLY A 56 3.20 -8.78 15.11
N TYR A 57 3.36 -8.94 16.43
CA TYR A 57 2.23 -8.90 17.37
C TYR A 57 1.61 -7.50 17.46
N CYS A 58 2.46 -6.47 17.55
CA CYS A 58 2.03 -5.07 17.56
C CYS A 58 1.27 -4.67 16.28
N GLU A 59 1.77 -5.10 15.13
CA GLU A 59 1.12 -4.90 13.83
C GLU A 59 -0.23 -5.62 13.77
N GLN A 60 -0.30 -6.88 14.22
CA GLN A 60 -1.53 -7.66 14.22
C GLN A 60 -2.63 -7.05 15.11
N HIS A 61 -2.34 -6.63 16.34
CA HIS A 61 -3.40 -6.05 17.17
C HIS A 61 -3.88 -4.69 16.66
N ARG A 62 -2.98 -3.88 16.07
CA ARG A 62 -3.36 -2.61 15.42
C ARG A 62 -4.23 -2.87 14.20
N MET A 63 -3.90 -3.89 13.41
CA MET A 63 -4.69 -4.34 12.28
C MET A 63 -6.10 -4.76 12.73
N GLU A 64 -6.20 -5.66 13.71
CA GLU A 64 -7.48 -6.14 14.24
C GLU A 64 -8.32 -5.04 14.89
N ARG A 65 -7.68 -4.08 15.56
CA ARG A 65 -8.39 -3.00 16.25
C ARG A 65 -8.83 -1.88 15.31
N ASN A 66 -7.94 -1.44 14.42
CA ASN A 66 -8.11 -0.17 13.71
C ASN A 66 -8.54 -0.38 12.26
N VAL A 67 -8.02 -1.44 11.61
CA VAL A 67 -8.13 -1.61 10.17
C VAL A 67 -9.25 -2.58 9.80
N LEU A 68 -9.38 -3.72 10.50
CA LEU A 68 -10.44 -4.69 10.22
C LEU A 68 -11.85 -4.09 10.39
N PRO A 69 -12.15 -3.30 11.44
CA PRO A 69 -13.47 -2.68 11.56
C PRO A 69 -13.77 -1.69 10.43
N LEU A 70 -12.75 -0.94 9.98
CA LEU A 70 -12.87 -0.04 8.84
C LEU A 70 -13.14 -0.82 7.55
N ALA A 71 -12.37 -1.90 7.31
CA ALA A 71 -12.56 -2.76 6.14
C ALA A 71 -13.97 -3.35 6.06
N VAL A 72 -14.54 -3.75 7.21
CA VAL A 72 -15.93 -4.22 7.30
C VAL A 72 -16.92 -3.09 7.02
N ALA A 73 -16.73 -1.92 7.65
CA ALA A 73 -17.63 -0.77 7.48
C ALA A 73 -17.66 -0.26 6.03
N GLU A 74 -16.51 -0.25 5.37
CA GLU A 74 -16.33 0.24 4.00
C GLU A 74 -16.47 -0.88 2.94
N ASN A 75 -16.85 -2.09 3.35
CA ASN A 75 -17.06 -3.25 2.49
C ASN A 75 -15.85 -3.63 1.61
N TRP A 76 -14.63 -3.50 2.13
CA TRP A 76 -13.43 -3.94 1.41
C TRP A 76 -13.42 -5.46 1.22
N PRO A 77 -13.05 -5.98 0.04
CA PRO A 77 -13.01 -7.42 -0.19
C PRO A 77 -11.94 -8.12 0.67
N PHE A 78 -12.37 -9.03 1.55
CA PHE A 78 -11.48 -9.92 2.30
C PHE A 78 -10.92 -11.08 1.49
N GLN A 79 -11.55 -11.37 0.35
CA GLN A 79 -11.11 -12.36 -0.62
C GLN A 79 -11.34 -11.77 -2.01
N PRO A 80 -10.46 -10.87 -2.48
CA PRO A 80 -10.51 -10.40 -3.86
C PRO A 80 -10.46 -11.60 -4.83
N ALA A 81 -11.18 -11.50 -5.95
CA ALA A 81 -11.18 -12.53 -7.00
C ALA A 81 -9.85 -12.49 -7.80
N PHE A 82 -8.77 -12.96 -7.17
CA PHE A 82 -7.41 -12.94 -7.73
C PHE A 82 -7.28 -13.80 -8.99
N ASP A 83 -8.06 -14.87 -9.09
CA ASP A 83 -8.15 -15.75 -10.25
C ASP A 83 -8.65 -15.03 -11.50
N ALA A 84 -9.59 -14.10 -11.34
CA ALA A 84 -10.12 -13.27 -12.42
C ALA A 84 -9.36 -11.94 -12.60
N LEU A 85 -8.46 -11.58 -11.68
CA LEU A 85 -7.85 -10.25 -11.64
C LEU A 85 -7.02 -9.94 -12.89
N PHE A 86 -6.28 -10.93 -13.42
CA PHE A 86 -5.53 -10.76 -14.65
C PHE A 86 -6.45 -10.38 -15.82
N ASP A 87 -7.51 -11.15 -16.05
CA ASP A 87 -8.47 -10.93 -17.14
C ASP A 87 -9.20 -9.59 -17.00
N ARG A 88 -9.50 -9.18 -15.76
CA ARG A 88 -10.07 -7.85 -15.47
C ARG A 88 -9.12 -6.73 -15.89
N VAL A 89 -7.82 -6.87 -15.61
CA VAL A 89 -6.81 -5.87 -16.03
C VAL A 89 -6.69 -5.85 -17.56
N ILE A 90 -6.69 -7.01 -18.23
CA ILE A 90 -6.69 -7.08 -19.69
C ILE A 90 -7.93 -6.40 -20.29
N ALA A 91 -9.11 -6.56 -19.68
CA ALA A 91 -10.34 -5.92 -20.13
C ALA A 91 -10.28 -4.38 -20.06
N LEU A 92 -9.43 -3.82 -19.18
CA LEU A 92 -9.16 -2.38 -19.12
C LEU A 92 -8.21 -1.89 -20.22
N GLY A 93 -7.62 -2.79 -21.01
CA GLY A 93 -6.64 -2.49 -22.06
C GLY A 93 -7.01 -1.30 -22.97
N PRO A 94 -8.21 -1.25 -23.58
CA PRO A 94 -8.61 -0.12 -24.41
C PRO A 94 -8.58 1.24 -23.68
N LEU A 95 -9.00 1.27 -22.42
CA LEU A 95 -8.97 2.49 -21.61
C LEU A 95 -7.54 2.90 -21.23
N LEU A 96 -6.69 1.92 -20.91
CA LEU A 96 -5.29 2.17 -20.56
C LEU A 96 -4.47 2.60 -21.79
N THR A 97 -4.77 2.07 -22.97
CA THR A 97 -4.16 2.52 -24.23
C THR A 97 -4.59 3.94 -24.58
N ALA A 98 -5.87 4.29 -24.42
CA ALA A 98 -6.31 5.67 -24.61
C ALA A 98 -5.65 6.63 -23.62
N LEU A 99 -5.48 6.21 -22.35
CA LEU A 99 -4.73 7.00 -21.36
C LEU A 99 -3.26 7.20 -21.77
N ARG A 100 -2.64 6.19 -22.38
CA ARG A 100 -1.27 6.27 -22.89
C ARG A 100 -1.12 7.35 -23.98
N GLU A 101 -2.15 7.60 -24.78
CA GLU A 101 -2.14 8.66 -25.79
C GLU A 101 -2.34 10.06 -25.18
N GLU A 102 -2.90 10.14 -23.97
CA GLU A 102 -3.20 11.38 -23.25
C GLU A 102 -2.65 11.39 -21.81
N LEU A 103 -1.39 10.99 -21.62
CA LEU A 103 -0.80 10.81 -20.27
C LEU A 103 -0.88 12.06 -19.38
N GLU A 104 -0.82 13.26 -19.98
CA GLU A 104 -0.94 14.53 -19.24
C GLU A 104 -2.30 14.71 -18.53
N ASN A 105 -3.34 13.97 -18.94
CA ASN A 105 -4.63 13.97 -18.26
C ASN A 105 -4.60 13.15 -16.95
N SER A 106 -3.65 12.23 -16.79
CA SER A 106 -3.46 11.48 -15.54
C SER A 106 -2.88 12.38 -14.45
N SER A 107 -3.50 12.40 -13.27
CA SER A 107 -2.89 13.04 -12.10
C SER A 107 -1.61 12.32 -11.67
N PHE A 108 -1.59 10.99 -11.78
CA PHE A 108 -0.45 10.17 -11.40
C PHE A 108 0.77 10.45 -12.29
N PHE A 109 0.55 10.63 -13.60
CA PHE A 109 1.62 11.05 -14.52
C PHE A 109 2.17 12.43 -14.15
N ARG A 110 1.29 13.42 -13.94
CA ARG A 110 1.71 14.79 -13.60
C ARG A 110 2.46 14.85 -12.26
N GLU A 111 1.99 14.12 -11.26
CA GLU A 111 2.65 14.00 -9.95
C GLU A 111 4.02 13.33 -10.06
N SER A 112 4.13 12.24 -10.84
CA SER A 112 5.39 11.54 -11.06
C SER A 112 6.38 12.37 -11.87
N LYS A 113 5.90 13.04 -12.93
CA LYS A 113 6.68 13.97 -13.75
C LYS A 113 7.22 15.10 -12.88
N ALA A 114 6.37 15.78 -12.10
CA ALA A 114 6.79 16.85 -11.20
C ALA A 114 7.79 16.39 -10.12
N HIS A 115 7.74 15.13 -9.71
CA HIS A 115 8.70 14.57 -8.75
C HIS A 115 10.10 14.40 -9.35
N TYR A 116 10.20 13.97 -10.62
CA TYR A 116 11.47 13.65 -11.26
C TYR A 116 12.04 14.78 -12.14
N THR A 117 11.20 15.72 -12.57
CA THR A 117 11.62 16.92 -13.29
C THR A 117 11.58 18.12 -12.33
N PRO A 118 12.70 18.82 -12.08
CA PRO A 118 12.72 19.98 -11.19
C PRO A 118 11.84 21.10 -11.74
N ALA A 119 11.31 21.91 -10.82
CA ALA A 119 10.51 23.08 -11.17
C ALA A 119 11.35 24.04 -12.05
N PRO A 120 10.75 24.64 -13.10
CA PRO A 120 11.42 25.62 -13.98
C PRO A 120 12.00 26.84 -13.25
N SER A 121 11.59 27.06 -11.99
CA SER A 121 11.95 28.19 -11.15
C SER A 121 13.30 28.07 -10.43
N LEU A 122 14.03 26.96 -10.57
CA LEU A 122 15.37 26.77 -9.99
C LEU A 122 16.46 26.83 -11.07
N PRO A 123 17.19 27.97 -11.21
CA PRO A 123 18.27 28.10 -12.17
C PRO A 123 19.37 27.06 -11.91
N GLY A 124 19.62 26.19 -12.88
CA GLY A 124 20.67 25.15 -12.80
C GLY A 124 20.21 23.79 -12.24
N ALA A 125 18.94 23.63 -11.87
CA ALA A 125 18.41 22.32 -11.49
C ALA A 125 18.26 21.44 -12.75
N GLN A 126 18.95 20.31 -12.76
CA GLN A 126 18.87 19.32 -13.83
C GLN A 126 17.79 18.28 -13.51
N PRO A 127 17.04 17.77 -14.51
CA PRO A 127 16.19 16.59 -14.33
C PRO A 127 17.00 15.46 -13.71
N MET A 128 16.35 14.67 -12.85
CA MET A 128 17.01 13.52 -12.25
C MET A 128 17.47 12.58 -13.38
N SER A 129 18.71 12.09 -13.29
CA SER A 129 19.17 11.03 -14.19
C SER A 129 18.36 9.75 -13.95
N MET A 130 18.30 8.86 -14.95
CA MET A 130 17.67 7.55 -14.79
C MET A 130 18.21 6.80 -13.56
N THR A 131 19.52 6.81 -13.31
CA THR A 131 20.13 6.16 -12.14
C THR A 131 19.57 6.71 -10.83
N GLN A 132 19.28 8.01 -10.75
CA GLN A 132 18.69 8.63 -9.56
C GLN A 132 17.21 8.28 -9.42
N MET A 133 16.44 8.31 -10.51
CA MET A 133 15.02 7.94 -10.52
C MET A 133 14.83 6.49 -10.02
N LEU A 134 15.72 5.59 -10.42
CA LEU A 134 15.68 4.17 -10.07
C LEU A 134 16.31 3.85 -8.72
N SER A 135 16.81 4.84 -7.99
CA SER A 135 17.32 4.59 -6.63
C SER A 135 16.17 4.30 -5.65
N VAL A 136 16.37 3.32 -4.76
CA VAL A 136 15.40 2.93 -3.73
C VAL A 136 14.96 4.14 -2.89
N GLY A 137 15.90 5.03 -2.58
CA GLY A 137 15.60 6.24 -1.80
C GLY A 137 14.61 7.20 -2.47
N HIS A 138 14.53 7.21 -3.80
CA HIS A 138 13.57 8.07 -4.53
C HIS A 138 12.24 7.36 -4.78
N GLN A 139 12.28 6.07 -5.14
CA GLN A 139 11.07 5.25 -5.34
C GLN A 139 10.21 5.17 -4.06
N TYR A 140 10.85 5.13 -2.89
CA TYR A 140 10.18 5.06 -1.57
C TYR A 140 10.38 6.33 -0.74
N SER A 141 10.53 7.48 -1.41
CA SER A 141 10.89 8.76 -0.77
C SER A 141 9.88 9.23 0.28
N SER A 142 8.62 8.79 0.21
CA SER A 142 7.61 9.05 1.24
C SER A 142 6.64 7.89 1.43
N SER A 143 6.10 7.78 2.65
CA SER A 143 5.04 6.82 2.98
C SER A 143 3.76 7.05 2.17
N GLU A 144 3.46 8.30 1.82
CA GLU A 144 2.33 8.67 0.96
C GLU A 144 2.50 8.14 -0.46
N ARG A 145 3.69 8.28 -1.06
CA ARG A 145 3.98 7.71 -2.39
C ARG A 145 3.88 6.19 -2.38
N LEU A 146 4.45 5.54 -1.37
CA LEU A 146 4.37 4.09 -1.24
C LEU A 146 2.91 3.59 -1.20
N ARG A 147 2.03 4.30 -0.49
CA ARG A 147 0.60 3.97 -0.45
C ARG A 147 -0.09 4.24 -1.77
N ALA A 148 0.19 5.37 -2.41
CA ALA A 148 -0.38 5.73 -3.71
C ALA A 148 0.01 4.76 -4.84
N GLN A 149 1.18 4.13 -4.72
CA GLN A 149 1.71 3.13 -5.67
C GLN A 149 1.35 1.68 -5.29
N SER A 150 0.56 1.49 -4.23
CA SER A 150 0.11 0.17 -3.79
C SER A 150 -1.13 -0.30 -4.56
N ALA A 151 -1.48 -1.57 -4.39
CA ALA A 151 -2.74 -2.11 -4.89
C ALA A 151 -3.90 -1.99 -3.87
N GLY A 152 -3.78 -1.16 -2.83
CA GLY A 152 -4.79 -1.02 -1.77
C GLY A 152 -5.11 -2.37 -1.12
N TYR A 153 -6.39 -2.70 -0.94
CA TYR A 153 -6.82 -3.97 -0.34
C TYR A 153 -6.41 -5.20 -1.14
N TYR A 154 -6.00 -5.08 -2.41
CA TYR A 154 -5.49 -6.20 -3.18
C TYR A 154 -4.10 -6.68 -2.71
N GLY A 155 -3.38 -5.86 -1.95
CA GLY A 155 -2.08 -6.21 -1.37
C GLY A 155 -0.99 -6.49 -2.40
N GLU A 156 0.05 -7.22 -1.98
CA GLU A 156 1.21 -7.53 -2.81
C GLU A 156 0.86 -8.59 -3.87
N ILE A 157 0.01 -9.58 -3.54
CA ILE A 157 -0.50 -10.56 -4.53
C ILE A 157 -1.14 -9.84 -5.72
N GLY A 158 -2.08 -8.91 -5.46
CA GLY A 158 -2.74 -8.19 -6.53
C GLY A 158 -1.82 -7.22 -7.26
N TYR A 159 -0.88 -6.58 -6.56
CA TYR A 159 0.16 -5.77 -7.19
C TYR A 159 0.93 -6.59 -8.25
N GLN A 160 1.38 -7.81 -7.91
CA GLN A 160 2.11 -8.66 -8.83
C GLN A 160 1.27 -9.07 -10.05
N ILE A 161 0.02 -9.48 -9.83
CA ILE A 161 -0.89 -9.87 -10.92
C ILE A 161 -1.13 -8.69 -11.87
N ILE A 162 -1.41 -7.50 -11.33
CA ILE A 162 -1.63 -6.28 -12.11
C ILE A 162 -0.37 -5.92 -12.89
N MET A 163 0.81 -5.94 -12.26
CA MET A 163 2.07 -5.64 -12.95
C MET A 163 2.38 -6.60 -14.08
N VAL A 164 2.10 -7.90 -13.91
CA VAL A 164 2.28 -8.90 -14.98
C VAL A 164 1.34 -8.63 -16.14
N ALA A 165 0.05 -8.35 -15.88
CA ALA A 165 -0.92 -8.00 -16.91
C ALA A 165 -0.53 -6.71 -17.65
N LEU A 166 -0.08 -5.69 -16.93
CA LEU A 166 0.37 -4.43 -17.54
C LEU A 166 1.61 -4.62 -18.42
N ARG A 167 2.61 -5.40 -17.98
CA ARG A 167 3.80 -5.72 -18.80
C ARG A 167 3.45 -6.54 -20.04
N PHE A 168 2.42 -7.39 -19.95
CA PHE A 168 1.92 -8.14 -21.09
C PHE A 168 1.26 -7.22 -22.13
N MET A 169 0.47 -6.23 -21.70
CA MET A 169 -0.17 -5.27 -22.60
C MET A 169 0.78 -4.20 -23.13
N PHE A 170 1.75 -3.77 -22.32
CA PHE A 170 2.70 -2.71 -22.60
C PHE A 170 4.12 -3.24 -22.41
N PRO A 171 4.68 -4.01 -23.37
CA PRO A 171 6.02 -4.57 -23.24
C PRO A 171 7.11 -3.50 -23.35
N ASP A 172 8.24 -3.73 -22.68
CA ASP A 172 9.41 -2.85 -22.74
C ASP A 172 9.98 -2.84 -24.18
N GLY A 173 10.29 -1.65 -24.69
CA GLY A 173 10.83 -1.44 -26.04
C GLY A 173 9.81 -1.27 -27.17
N SER A 174 8.49 -1.34 -26.92
CA SER A 174 7.52 -1.16 -28.02
C SER A 174 7.25 0.30 -28.40
N ASP A 175 7.51 1.29 -27.51
CA ASP A 175 7.26 2.72 -27.77
C ASP A 175 7.98 3.63 -26.73
N LEU A 176 9.31 3.71 -26.74
CA LEU A 176 10.07 4.47 -25.71
C LEU A 176 9.79 5.98 -25.73
N GLU A 177 9.34 6.53 -26.85
CA GLU A 177 9.06 7.97 -27.02
C GLU A 177 7.73 8.41 -26.37
N LEU A 178 6.76 7.50 -26.23
CA LEU A 178 5.42 7.83 -25.69
C LEU A 178 5.43 8.20 -24.21
N TYR A 179 6.48 7.80 -23.50
CA TYR A 179 6.58 7.95 -22.06
C TYR A 179 7.40 9.16 -21.63
N GLU A 180 7.99 9.90 -22.57
CA GLU A 180 8.80 11.08 -22.24
C GLU A 180 8.04 12.07 -21.35
N PRO A 181 8.65 12.59 -20.28
CA PRO A 181 10.06 12.43 -19.89
C PRO A 181 10.34 11.25 -18.92
N LEU A 182 9.35 10.41 -18.61
CA LEU A 182 9.48 9.34 -17.63
C LEU A 182 9.88 8.01 -18.28
N PRO A 183 10.81 7.24 -17.69
CA PRO A 183 11.15 5.94 -18.22
C PRO A 183 10.03 4.91 -17.97
N TYR A 184 9.99 3.86 -18.79
CA TYR A 184 9.00 2.78 -18.72
C TYR A 184 8.82 2.19 -17.30
N ASN A 185 9.93 2.00 -16.59
CA ASN A 185 9.95 1.45 -15.25
C ASN A 185 9.51 2.42 -14.15
N VAL A 186 9.24 3.69 -14.49
CA VAL A 186 8.50 4.63 -13.64
C VAL A 186 7.03 4.67 -14.06
N VAL A 187 6.74 4.74 -15.37
CA VAL A 187 5.35 4.85 -15.86
C VAL A 187 4.49 3.66 -15.45
N LEU A 188 5.01 2.43 -15.53
CA LEU A 188 4.25 1.27 -15.12
C LEU A 188 3.80 1.31 -13.65
N PRO A 189 4.73 1.33 -12.65
CA PRO A 189 4.34 1.27 -11.25
C PRO A 189 3.76 2.58 -10.71
N GLU A 190 4.10 3.74 -11.28
CA GLU A 190 3.67 5.04 -10.74
C GLU A 190 2.49 5.66 -11.47
N VAL A 191 2.13 5.17 -12.66
CA VAL A 191 1.04 5.73 -13.46
C VAL A 191 0.03 4.65 -13.84
N LEU A 192 0.43 3.66 -14.64
CA LEU A 192 -0.50 2.68 -15.17
C LEU A 192 -1.07 1.75 -14.08
N LEU A 193 -0.25 1.35 -13.10
CA LEU A 193 -0.72 0.55 -11.98
C LEU A 193 -1.74 1.33 -11.12
N PRO A 194 -1.47 2.54 -10.61
CA PRO A 194 -2.46 3.29 -9.85
C PRO A 194 -3.74 3.58 -10.63
N GLU A 195 -3.65 3.88 -11.93
CA GLU A 195 -4.82 4.08 -12.81
C GLU A 195 -5.66 2.81 -12.95
N THR A 196 -5.00 1.65 -13.02
CA THR A 196 -5.65 0.34 -13.07
C THR A 196 -6.33 0.02 -11.73
N VAL A 197 -5.61 0.19 -10.62
CA VAL A 197 -6.14 -0.07 -9.27
C VAL A 197 -7.34 0.82 -8.98
N VAL A 198 -7.30 2.11 -9.35
CA VAL A 198 -8.46 3.01 -9.21
C VAL A 198 -9.68 2.44 -9.93
N ARG A 199 -9.54 2.00 -11.19
CA ARG A 199 -10.67 1.44 -11.97
C ARG A 199 -11.21 0.16 -11.36
N LEU A 200 -10.33 -0.75 -10.94
CA LEU A 200 -10.72 -1.99 -10.26
C LEU A 200 -11.49 -1.72 -8.96
N VAL A 201 -11.01 -0.78 -8.14
CA VAL A 201 -11.67 -0.39 -6.88
C VAL A 201 -13.02 0.28 -7.14
N GLN A 202 -13.11 1.13 -8.18
CA GLN A 202 -14.39 1.71 -8.60
C GLN A 202 -15.39 0.64 -9.03
N GLU A 203 -14.94 -0.38 -9.75
CA GLU A 203 -15.78 -1.50 -10.18
C GLU A 203 -16.26 -2.35 -9.01
N ASP A 204 -15.38 -2.66 -8.06
CA ASP A 204 -15.69 -3.51 -6.92
C ASP A 204 -16.69 -2.84 -5.98
N LEU A 205 -16.43 -1.57 -5.64
CA LEU A 205 -17.18 -0.84 -4.61
C LEU A 205 -18.27 0.06 -5.19
N LYS A 206 -18.37 0.18 -6.53
CA LYS A 206 -19.31 1.06 -7.24
C LYS A 206 -19.21 2.53 -6.81
N ILE A 207 -17.98 3.02 -6.72
CA ILE A 207 -17.65 4.38 -6.24
C ILE A 207 -17.00 5.27 -7.30
N THR A 208 -16.88 6.55 -6.99
CA THR A 208 -16.21 7.55 -7.86
C THR A 208 -14.69 7.37 -7.86
N PRO A 209 -13.97 7.87 -8.89
CA PRO A 209 -12.50 7.77 -8.93
C PRO A 209 -11.82 8.44 -7.73
N ARG A 210 -12.39 9.56 -7.25
CA ARG A 210 -11.88 10.27 -6.08
C ARG A 210 -12.02 9.44 -4.81
N ALA A 211 -13.17 8.79 -4.62
CA ALA A 211 -13.39 7.91 -3.48
C ALA A 211 -12.50 6.65 -3.55
N ALA A 212 -12.30 6.09 -4.74
CA ALA A 212 -11.40 4.94 -4.93
C ALA A 212 -9.95 5.25 -4.51
N LYS A 213 -9.42 6.44 -4.83
CA LYS A 213 -8.08 6.86 -4.36
C LYS A 213 -7.96 6.90 -2.83
N LEU A 214 -9.00 7.34 -2.13
CA LEU A 214 -9.03 7.32 -0.66
C LEU A 214 -9.03 5.88 -0.14
N VAL A 215 -9.88 5.02 -0.71
CA VAL A 215 -9.91 3.60 -0.36
C VAL A 215 -8.55 2.94 -0.57
N ILE A 216 -7.86 3.19 -1.67
CA ILE A 216 -6.53 2.61 -1.93
C ILE A 216 -5.54 2.97 -0.81
N ASN A 217 -5.52 4.24 -0.40
CA ASN A 217 -4.64 4.69 0.68
C ASN A 217 -5.02 4.08 2.03
N ASP A 218 -6.31 4.10 2.37
CA ASP A 218 -6.80 3.64 3.66
C ASP A 218 -6.68 2.11 3.81
N SER A 219 -6.81 1.39 2.69
CA SER A 219 -6.72 -0.07 2.62
C SER A 219 -5.32 -0.62 2.41
N TYR A 220 -4.30 0.23 2.35
CA TYR A 220 -2.90 -0.20 2.19
C TYR A 220 -2.48 -1.23 3.25
N THR A 221 -2.63 -0.90 4.54
CA THR A 221 -2.23 -1.79 5.63
C THR A 221 -3.07 -3.08 5.61
N PHE A 222 -4.33 -2.98 5.19
CA PHE A 222 -5.18 -4.15 5.02
C PHE A 222 -4.61 -5.10 3.96
N GLY A 223 -4.30 -4.58 2.77
CA GLY A 223 -3.79 -5.37 1.67
C GLY A 223 -2.46 -6.04 1.98
N VAL A 224 -1.45 -5.29 2.45
CA VAL A 224 -0.10 -5.85 2.71
C VAL A 224 -0.10 -6.88 3.83
N THR A 225 -1.04 -6.80 4.77
CA THR A 225 -1.14 -7.77 5.87
C THR A 225 -1.96 -8.98 5.46
N ARG A 226 -3.08 -8.76 4.74
CA ARG A 226 -4.05 -9.82 4.45
C ARG A 226 -3.75 -10.59 3.17
N HIS A 227 -3.10 -9.93 2.22
CA HIS A 227 -2.75 -10.44 0.89
C HIS A 227 -1.27 -10.12 0.55
N PRO A 228 -0.30 -10.61 1.37
CA PRO A 228 1.12 -10.49 1.08
C PRO A 228 1.53 -11.35 -0.12
#